data_AF-A0AA88YGP9-F1
#
_entry.id   AF-A0AA88YGP9-F1
#
_cell.length_a   1.000
_cell.length_b   1.000
_cell.length_c   1.000
_cell.angle_alpha   90.00
_cell.angle_beta   90.00
_cell.angle_gamma   90.00
#
_symmetry.space_group_name_H-M   'P 1'
#
loop_
_entity.id
_entity.type
_entity.pdbx_description
1 polymer ?
#
loop_
_entity_poly.entity_id
_entity_poly.type
_entity_poly.pdbx_seq_one_letter_code
_entity_poly.pdbx_strand_id
1 'polypeptide(L)'
;MQFKNFLNGMSSAIEPVMKNKRAEQDEKFHLGAGVYITVTKDNPCVDIRKYWMNPPHQDESLPTKKGICLRPTEYDTLMKSCCKIEDLLPELKDEIPCYMNEDHQNQQGMLRCKMCNPDDYKNWL
;
A
#
# COMPACT_ATOMS: atom_id res chain seq x y z
N MET A 1 5.71 -1.93 6.03
CA MET A 1 4.26 -1.91 5.77
C MET A 1 3.57 -1.77 7.11
N GLN A 2 2.60 -0.87 7.23
CA GLN A 2 1.85 -0.72 8.47
C GLN A 2 0.47 -1.35 8.35
N PHE A 3 0.04 -2.04 9.40
CA PHE A 3 -1.17 -2.84 9.39
C PHE A 3 -2.43 -2.02 9.08
N LYS A 4 -2.60 -0.84 9.70
CA LYS A 4 -3.72 0.07 9.39
C LYS A 4 -3.70 0.57 7.95
N ASN A 5 -2.53 0.91 7.40
CA ASN A 5 -2.42 1.32 5.99
C ASN A 5 -2.75 0.17 5.05
N PHE A 6 -2.37 -1.05 5.42
CA PHE A 6 -2.74 -2.25 4.71
C PHE A 6 -4.25 -2.43 4.69
N LEU A 7 -4.93 -2.41 5.84
CA LEU A 7 -6.40 -2.53 5.88
C LEU A 7 -7.11 -1.41 5.13
N ASN A 8 -6.65 -0.16 5.27
CA ASN A 8 -7.22 0.99 4.56
C ASN A 8 -7.01 0.86 3.05
N GLY A 9 -5.80 0.55 2.60
CA GLY A 9 -5.50 0.39 1.18
C GLY A 9 -6.27 -0.76 0.55
N MET A 10 -6.42 -1.87 1.27
CA MET A 10 -7.25 -3.00 0.83
C MET A 10 -8.72 -2.57 0.72
N SER A 11 -9.26 -1.87 1.71
CA SER A 11 -10.67 -1.41 1.67
C SER A 11 -10.92 -0.38 0.56
N SER A 12 -10.06 0.66 0.47
CA SER A 12 -10.23 1.77 -0.47
C SER A 12 -10.03 1.38 -1.93
N ALA A 13 -9.00 0.58 -2.25
CA ALA A 13 -8.69 0.24 -3.64
C ALA A 13 -9.63 -0.81 -4.26
N ILE A 14 -10.45 -1.47 -3.44
CA ILE A 14 -11.10 -2.74 -3.82
C ILE A 14 -12.60 -2.73 -3.58
N GLU A 15 -13.13 -1.85 -2.74
CA GLU A 15 -14.58 -1.65 -2.67
C GLU A 15 -15.24 -1.31 -4.02
N PRO A 16 -14.66 -0.43 -4.87
CA PRO A 16 -15.20 -0.16 -6.21
C PRO A 16 -15.16 -1.41 -7.12
N VAL A 17 -14.06 -2.15 -7.04
CA VAL A 17 -13.80 -3.36 -7.84
C VAL A 17 -14.72 -4.50 -7.42
N MET A 18 -15.01 -4.64 -6.13
CA MET A 18 -15.92 -5.65 -5.58
C MET A 18 -17.38 -5.35 -5.90
N LYS A 19 -17.78 -4.08 -5.94
CA LYS A 19 -19.16 -3.70 -6.29
C LYS A 19 -19.44 -3.81 -7.79
N ASN A 20 -18.48 -3.44 -8.64
CA ASN A 20 -18.68 -3.34 -10.09
C ASN A 20 -17.96 -4.42 -10.91
N LYS A 21 -17.21 -5.34 -10.26
CA LYS A 21 -16.30 -6.33 -10.88
C LYS A 21 -15.23 -5.73 -11.82
N ARG A 22 -15.04 -4.40 -11.81
CA ARG A 22 -14.04 -3.67 -12.58
C ARG A 22 -13.66 -2.38 -11.84
N ALA A 23 -12.39 -2.00 -11.89
CA ALA A 23 -12.00 -0.64 -11.56
C ALA A 23 -12.38 0.30 -12.72
N GLU A 24 -12.72 1.56 -12.43
CA GLU A 24 -13.01 2.55 -13.48
C GLU A 24 -11.73 3.06 -14.15
N GLN A 25 -10.64 3.06 -13.39
CA GLN A 25 -9.28 3.45 -13.75
C GLN A 25 -8.26 2.61 -12.97
N ASP A 26 -6.99 2.69 -13.35
CA ASP A 26 -5.92 2.06 -12.59
C ASP A 26 -5.74 2.76 -11.23
N GLU A 27 -5.72 1.97 -10.16
CA GLU A 27 -5.53 2.45 -8.80
C GLU A 27 -4.21 1.94 -8.24
N LYS A 28 -3.48 2.81 -7.54
CA LYS A 28 -2.21 2.50 -6.87
C LYS A 28 -2.21 3.14 -5.49
N PHE A 29 -2.23 2.32 -4.45
CA PHE A 29 -2.23 2.77 -3.06
C PHE A 29 -0.91 2.42 -2.36
N HIS A 30 -0.27 3.39 -1.74
CA HIS A 30 1.02 3.19 -1.05
C HIS A 30 0.80 2.68 0.38
N LEU A 31 1.40 1.53 0.71
CA LEU A 31 1.32 0.89 2.03
C LEU A 31 2.49 1.22 2.96
N GLY A 32 3.46 1.97 2.46
CA GLY A 32 4.69 2.29 3.13
C GLY A 32 5.87 1.40 2.72
N ALA A 33 7.07 1.93 2.87
CA ALA A 33 8.33 1.28 2.49
C ALA A 33 8.33 0.79 1.04
N GLY A 34 7.74 1.56 0.11
CA GLY A 34 7.70 1.25 -1.33
C GLY A 34 6.90 -0.01 -1.69
N VAL A 35 6.00 -0.43 -0.80
CA VAL A 35 5.01 -1.48 -1.10
C VAL A 35 3.72 -0.78 -1.52
N TYR A 36 3.13 -1.27 -2.60
CA TYR A 36 1.89 -0.73 -3.15
C TYR A 36 0.86 -1.84 -3.34
N ILE A 37 -0.41 -1.47 -3.20
CA ILE A 37 -1.55 -2.23 -3.73
C ILE A 37 -1.90 -1.60 -5.06
N THR A 38 -2.00 -2.40 -6.10
CA THR A 38 -2.44 -1.97 -7.42
C THR A 38 -3.62 -2.81 -7.89
N VAL A 39 -4.61 -2.14 -8.47
CA VAL A 39 -5.68 -2.79 -9.24
C VAL A 39 -5.76 -2.08 -10.58
N THR A 40 -5.73 -2.84 -11.67
CA THR A 40 -5.84 -2.25 -13.01
C THR A 40 -7.26 -2.38 -13.54
N LYS A 41 -7.67 -1.44 -14.38
CA LYS A 41 -9.01 -1.39 -14.98
C LYS A 41 -9.44 -2.71 -15.63
N ASP A 42 -8.51 -3.33 -16.34
CA ASP A 42 -8.76 -4.55 -17.12
C ASP A 42 -8.45 -5.85 -16.36
N ASN A 43 -7.95 -5.76 -15.12
CA ASN A 43 -7.64 -6.92 -14.29
C ASN A 43 -8.18 -6.73 -12.86
N PRO A 44 -9.21 -7.50 -12.45
CA PRO A 44 -9.78 -7.38 -11.11
C PRO A 44 -8.89 -7.98 -10.01
N CYS A 45 -7.68 -8.45 -10.35
CA CYS A 45 -6.74 -8.95 -9.35
C CYS A 45 -6.09 -7.80 -8.58
N VAL A 46 -5.85 -8.08 -7.30
CA VAL A 46 -5.23 -7.16 -6.35
C VAL A 46 -3.75 -7.53 -6.26
N ASP A 47 -2.88 -6.72 -6.84
CA ASP A 47 -1.43 -6.95 -6.77
C ASP A 47 -0.82 -6.16 -5.62
N ILE A 48 -0.23 -6.86 -4.66
CA ILE A 48 0.45 -6.31 -3.50
C ILE A 48 1.94 -6.53 -3.70
N ARG A 49 2.67 -5.46 -4.01
CA ARG A 49 4.04 -5.59 -4.53
C ARG A 49 4.99 -4.53 -4.02
N LYS A 50 6.22 -4.96 -3.74
CA LYS A 50 7.36 -4.08 -3.48
C LYS A 50 7.90 -3.55 -4.80
N TYR A 51 8.13 -2.26 -4.88
CA TYR A 51 8.77 -1.58 -6.01
C TYR A 51 10.21 -1.21 -5.66
N TRP A 52 11.07 -1.17 -6.69
CA TRP A 52 12.41 -0.63 -6.60
C TRP A 52 12.34 0.89 -6.49
N MET A 53 13.24 1.48 -5.70
CA MET A 53 13.52 2.91 -5.78
C MET A 53 14.10 3.21 -7.15
N ASN A 54 13.69 4.32 -7.74
CA ASN A 54 14.24 4.76 -9.00
C ASN A 54 15.74 5.01 -8.85
N PRO A 55 16.57 4.47 -9.75
CA PRO A 55 17.87 5.04 -10.01
C PRO A 55 17.74 6.53 -10.31
N PRO A 56 18.80 7.34 -10.07
CA PRO A 56 18.83 8.72 -10.54
C PRO A 56 18.45 8.77 -12.02
N HIS A 57 17.56 9.71 -12.39
CA HIS A 57 17.08 9.94 -13.77
C HIS A 57 16.10 8.91 -14.35
N GLN A 58 15.50 8.05 -13.52
CA GLN A 58 14.29 7.31 -13.90
C GLN A 58 13.06 7.90 -13.20
N ASP A 59 12.02 8.19 -13.98
CA ASP A 59 10.79 8.79 -13.46
C ASP A 59 9.84 7.74 -12.85
N GLU A 60 9.96 6.47 -13.22
CA GLU A 60 9.01 5.42 -12.82
C GLU A 60 9.61 4.28 -11.99
N SER A 61 8.98 4.03 -10.83
CA SER A 61 9.28 2.89 -9.96
C SER A 61 8.91 1.58 -10.64
N LEU A 62 9.85 0.65 -10.70
CA LEU A 62 9.62 -0.66 -11.31
C LEU A 62 9.20 -1.72 -10.26
N PRO A 63 8.23 -2.59 -10.58
CA PRO A 63 7.82 -3.66 -9.69
C PRO A 63 8.95 -4.68 -9.50
N THR A 64 9.12 -5.16 -8.27
CA THR A 64 10.07 -6.25 -7.98
C THR A 64 9.39 -7.62 -8.07
N LYS A 65 10.18 -8.70 -8.00
CA LYS A 65 9.66 -10.06 -7.84
C LYS A 65 9.01 -10.31 -6.47
N LYS A 66 9.21 -9.42 -5.49
CA LYS A 66 8.62 -9.53 -4.15
C LYS A 66 7.21 -8.94 -4.15
N GLY A 67 6.21 -9.80 -4.32
CA GLY A 67 4.81 -9.43 -4.27
C GLY A 67 3.90 -10.62 -4.55
N ILE A 68 2.60 -10.41 -4.40
CA ILE A 68 1.57 -11.41 -4.65
C ILE A 68 0.39 -10.76 -5.37
N CYS A 69 -0.10 -11.44 -6.41
CA CYS A 69 -1.30 -11.03 -7.15
C CYS A 69 -2.45 -11.94 -6.73
N LEU A 70 -3.44 -11.37 -6.06
CA LEU A 70 -4.58 -12.07 -5.50
C LEU A 70 -5.77 -11.96 -6.45
N ARG A 71 -6.37 -13.09 -6.80
CA ARG A 71 -7.69 -13.10 -7.44
C ARG A 71 -8.75 -12.54 -6.48
N PRO A 72 -9.89 -12.05 -6.98
CA PRO A 72 -10.95 -11.53 -6.13
C PRO A 72 -11.38 -12.46 -4.99
N THR A 73 -11.44 -13.77 -5.23
CA THR A 73 -11.79 -14.77 -4.21
C THR A 73 -10.70 -14.97 -3.15
N GLU A 74 -9.43 -14.88 -3.54
CA GLU A 74 -8.29 -14.96 -2.62
C GLU A 74 -8.21 -13.72 -1.74
N TYR A 75 -8.47 -12.55 -2.33
CA TYR A 75 -8.59 -11.31 -1.60
C TYR A 75 -9.74 -11.34 -0.57
N ASP A 76 -10.93 -11.82 -0.95
CA ASP A 76 -12.07 -11.95 -0.03
C ASP A 76 -11.71 -12.86 1.16
N THR A 77 -11.01 -13.95 0.88
CA THR A 77 -10.49 -14.86 1.92
C THR A 77 -9.48 -14.18 2.84
N LEU A 78 -8.58 -13.37 2.27
CA LEU A 78 -7.60 -12.61 3.04
C LEU A 78 -8.29 -11.59 3.95
N MET A 79 -9.27 -10.83 3.46
CA MET A 79 -9.99 -9.82 4.26
C MET A 79 -10.77 -10.45 5.42
N LYS A 80 -11.45 -11.57 5.19
CA LYS A 80 -12.12 -12.35 6.26
C LYS A 80 -11.14 -12.84 7.32
N SER A 81 -9.89 -13.08 6.93
CA SER A 81 -8.83 -13.50 7.84
C SER A 81 -8.21 -12.31 8.57
N CYS A 82 -8.08 -11.15 7.91
CA CYS A 82 -7.55 -9.92 8.50
C CYS A 82 -8.34 -9.45 9.72
N CYS A 83 -9.67 -9.58 9.72
CA CYS A 83 -10.48 -9.28 10.91
C CYS A 83 -10.08 -10.10 12.14
N LYS A 84 -9.54 -11.31 11.94
CA LYS A 84 -9.06 -12.17 13.04
C LYS A 84 -7.64 -11.82 13.49
N ILE A 85 -6.86 -11.12 12.65
CA ILE A 85 -5.48 -10.74 12.99
C ILE A 85 -5.48 -9.73 14.14
N GLU A 86 -6.42 -8.78 14.17
CA GLU A 86 -6.56 -7.82 15.27
C GLU A 86 -6.94 -8.48 16.61
N ASP A 87 -7.66 -9.61 16.56
CA ASP A 87 -8.00 -10.38 17.75
C ASP A 87 -6.80 -11.18 18.28
N LEU A 88 -5.95 -11.69 17.37
CA LEU A 88 -4.76 -12.46 17.70
C LEU A 88 -3.57 -11.59 18.13
N LEU A 89 -3.49 -10.37 17.60
CA LEU A 89 -2.40 -9.41 17.81
C LEU A 89 -2.99 -8.07 18.25
N PRO A 90 -3.48 -7.96 19.51
CA PRO A 90 -4.14 -6.75 20.01
C PRO A 90 -3.23 -5.52 19.98
N GLU A 91 -1.90 -5.70 20.00
CA GLU A 91 -0.92 -4.61 19.85
C GLU A 91 -1.09 -3.84 18.53
N LEU A 92 -1.64 -4.47 17.49
CA LEU A 92 -1.91 -3.81 16.21
C LEU A 92 -3.07 -2.80 16.27
N LYS A 93 -3.92 -2.86 17.31
CA LYS A 93 -5.01 -1.89 17.50
C LYS A 93 -4.47 -0.50 17.82
N ASP A 94 -3.41 -0.45 18.61
CA ASP A 94 -2.79 0.79 19.07
C ASP A 94 -1.69 1.30 18.12
N GLU A 95 -1.31 0.51 17.11
CA GLU A 95 -0.34 0.93 16.10
C GLU A 95 -0.76 2.23 15.41
N ILE A 96 0.12 3.22 15.41
CA ILE A 96 -0.12 4.53 14.80
C ILE A 96 0.45 4.51 13.38
N PRO A 97 -0.33 4.92 12.35
CA PRO A 97 0.23 5.08 11.02
C PRO A 97 1.42 6.05 11.03
N CYS A 98 2.46 5.78 10.24
CA CYS A 98 3.76 6.42 10.25
C CYS A 98 3.61 7.89 9.92
N TYR A 99 2.71 8.20 8.99
CA TYR A 99 2.40 9.57 8.59
C TYR A 99 1.68 10.37 9.69
N MET A 100 1.19 9.72 10.75
CA MET A 100 0.59 10.36 11.93
C MET A 100 1.60 10.56 13.07
N ASN A 101 2.84 10.07 12.96
CA ASN A 101 3.85 10.28 13.99
C ASN A 101 4.28 11.76 14.07
N GLU A 102 4.77 12.17 15.24
CA GLU A 102 5.16 13.57 15.51
C GLU A 102 6.30 14.05 14.61
N ASP A 103 7.24 13.17 14.29
CA ASP A 103 8.37 13.44 13.39
C ASP A 103 7.95 13.64 11.92
N HIS A 104 6.68 13.43 11.60
CA HIS A 104 6.09 13.63 10.27
C HIS A 104 5.18 14.87 10.18
N GLN A 105 5.04 15.65 11.26
CA GLN A 105 4.16 16.83 11.31
C GLN A 105 4.69 18.04 10.52
N ASN A 106 5.78 17.87 9.78
CA ASN A 106 6.28 18.86 8.83
C ASN A 106 6.73 18.18 7.53
N GLN A 107 6.81 18.98 6.46
CA GLN A 107 7.16 18.50 5.13
C GLN A 107 8.51 17.78 5.10
N GLN A 108 9.53 18.28 5.82
CA GLN A 108 10.85 17.67 5.83
C GLN A 108 10.85 16.29 6.48
N GLY A 109 10.15 16.14 7.60
CA GLY A 109 10.01 14.88 8.32
C GLY A 109 9.34 13.81 7.46
N MET A 110 8.21 14.16 6.84
CA MET A 110 7.52 13.29 5.89
C MET A 110 8.42 12.88 4.72
N LEU A 111 9.10 13.84 4.09
CA LEU A 111 9.96 13.62 2.92
C LEU A 111 11.20 12.77 3.24
N ARG A 112 11.72 12.82 4.47
CA ARG A 112 12.89 12.06 4.91
C ARG A 112 12.55 10.64 5.37
N CYS A 113 11.28 10.35 5.62
CA CYS A 113 10.89 9.04 6.12
C CYS A 113 10.86 8.00 5.00
N LYS A 114 11.68 6.96 5.11
CA LYS A 114 11.72 5.84 4.15
C LYS A 114 10.44 5.00 4.12
N MET A 115 9.59 5.12 5.14
CA MET A 115 8.28 4.48 5.15
C MET A 115 7.29 5.28 4.31
N CYS A 116 7.22 6.60 4.49
CA CYS A 116 6.24 7.46 3.83
C CYS A 116 6.67 7.88 2.43
N ASN A 117 7.96 8.22 2.27
CA ASN A 117 8.61 8.60 1.03
C ASN A 117 9.80 7.66 0.75
N PRO A 118 9.52 6.44 0.25
CA PRO A 118 10.55 5.44 0.02
C PRO A 118 11.53 5.84 -1.08
N ASP A 119 11.21 6.79 -1.95
CA ASP A 119 12.01 7.16 -3.12
C ASP A 119 13.08 8.23 -2.84
N ASP A 120 13.30 8.60 -1.57
CA ASP A 120 14.24 9.63 -1.09
C ASP A 120 14.00 11.01 -1.73
N TYR A 121 13.83 12.03 -0.89
CA TYR A 121 13.52 13.40 -1.32
C TYR A 121 14.64 14.05 -2.16
N LYS A 122 15.82 13.44 -2.18
CA LYS A 122 16.96 13.88 -3.01
C LYS A 122 16.68 13.84 -4.51
N ASN A 123 15.64 13.14 -4.94
CA ASN A 123 15.20 13.13 -6.33
C ASN A 123 14.33 14.34 -6.73
N TRP A 124 14.02 15.23 -5.77
CA TRP A 124 13.14 16.40 -5.96
C TRP A 124 13.88 17.75 -5.93
N LEU A 125 15.22 17.73 -5.83
CA LEU A 125 16.10 18.90 -5.79
C LEU A 125 17.06 18.91 -6.98
#